data_AF-A0A2G1X7D6-F1
#
_entry.id   AF-A0A2G1X7D6-F1
#
_cell.length_a   1.000
_cell.length_b   1.000
_cell.length_c   1.000
_cell.angle_alpha   90.00
_cell.angle_beta   90.00
_cell.angle_gamma   90.00
#
_symmetry.space_group_name_H-M   'P 1'
#
loop_
_entity.id
_entity.type
_entity.pdbx_description
1 polymer ?
#
loop_
_entity_poly.entity_id
_entity_poly.type
_entity_poly.pdbx_seq_one_letter_code
_entity_poly.pdbx_strand_id
1 'polypeptide(L)' 'MVELAYLLIVGAIAIQIPIGALMYFDAKRLNLKNPDKYWLGVIVPAAGFIVILYYFSERKSLPKKETDDS' A
#
# COMPACT_ATOMS: atom_id res chain seq x y z
N MET A 1 -8.46 -20.35 1.18
CA MET A 1 -8.29 -19.21 2.12
C MET A 1 -7.18 -18.26 1.65
N VAL A 2 -5.93 -18.70 1.52
CA VAL A 2 -4.80 -17.86 1.08
C VAL A 2 -5.02 -17.27 -0.32
N GLU A 3 -5.50 -18.08 -1.25
CA GLU A 3 -5.74 -17.66 -2.64
C GLU A 3 -6.83 -16.60 -2.77
N LEU A 4 -7.91 -16.74 -1.98
CA LEU A 4 -8.95 -15.71 -1.85
C LEU A 4 -8.39 -14.43 -1.22
N ALA A 5 -7.53 -14.52 -0.20
CA ALA A 5 -6.91 -13.36 0.42
C ALA A 5 -6.00 -12.60 -0.56
N TYR A 6 -5.19 -13.31 -1.35
CA TYR A 6 -4.40 -12.70 -2.42
C TYR A 6 -5.28 -12.00 -3.46
N LEU A 7 -6.35 -12.67 -3.91
CA LEU A 7 -7.29 -12.10 -4.87
C LEU A 7 -7.92 -10.80 -4.34
N LEU A 8 -8.34 -10.79 -3.06
CA LEU A 8 -8.93 -9.62 -2.41
C LEU A 8 -7.92 -8.47 -2.25
N ILE A 9 -6.68 -8.76 -1.87
CA ILE A 9 -5.63 -7.73 -1.72
C ILE A 9 -5.28 -7.12 -3.07
N VAL A 10 -5.04 -7.96 -4.09
CA VAL A 10 -4.72 -7.49 -5.45
C VAL A 10 -5.90 -6.71 -6.02
N GLY A 11 -7.12 -7.20 -5.87
CA GLY A 11 -8.33 -6.50 -6.28
C GLY A 11 -8.49 -5.15 -5.59
N ALA A 12 -8.27 -5.09 -4.27
CA ALA A 12 -8.34 -3.84 -3.51
C ALA A 12 -7.29 -2.82 -3.97
N ILE A 13 -6.05 -3.24 -4.22
CA ILE A 13 -4.99 -2.36 -4.74
C ILE A 13 -5.36 -1.87 -6.15
N ALA A 14 -5.84 -2.77 -7.02
CA ALA A 14 -6.24 -2.45 -8.38
C ALA A 14 -7.41 -1.45 -8.42
N ILE A 15 -8.36 -1.53 -7.49
CA ILE A 15 -9.51 -0.61 -7.37
C ILE A 15 -9.11 0.73 -6.73
N GLN A 16 -8.12 0.76 -5.84
CA GLN A 16 -7.66 2.00 -5.20
C GLN A 16 -7.04 3.00 -6.21
N ILE A 17 -6.37 2.50 -7.26
CA ILE A 17 -5.78 3.34 -8.31
C ILE A 17 -6.84 4.15 -9.09
N PRO A 18 -7.92 3.59 -9.64
CA PRO A 18 -8.94 4.40 -10.29
C PRO A 18 -9.69 5.31 -9.31
N ILE A 19 -9.97 4.86 -8.08
CA ILE A 19 -10.65 5.67 -7.05
C ILE A 19 -9.83 6.93 -6.72
N GLY A 20 -8.54 6.78 -6.45
CA GLY A 20 -7.70 7.94 -6.17
C GLY A 20 -7.68 8.93 -7.35
N ALA A 21 -7.73 8.44 -8.59
CA ALA A 21 -7.60 9.27 -9.78
C ALA A 21 -8.87 10.12 -9.92
N LEU A 22 -10.03 9.50 -9.68
CA LEU A 22 -11.31 10.21 -9.56
C LEU A 22 -11.25 11.28 -8.47
N MET A 23 -10.72 10.97 -7.28
CA MET A 23 -10.55 11.95 -6.20
C MET A 23 -9.63 13.11 -6.59
N TYR A 24 -8.55 12.85 -7.32
CA TYR A 24 -7.65 13.88 -7.83
C TYR A 24 -8.33 14.81 -8.84
N PHE A 25 -9.07 14.23 -9.80
CA PHE A 25 -9.79 15.02 -10.80
C PHE A 25 -10.92 15.83 -10.18
N ASP A 26 -11.64 15.26 -9.21
CA ASP A 26 -12.68 15.97 -8.46
C ASP A 26 -12.09 17.11 -7.62
N ALA A 27 -10.98 16.87 -6.90
CA ALA A 27 -10.27 17.90 -6.16
C ALA A 27 -9.75 19.03 -7.05
N LYS A 28 -9.28 18.70 -8.27
CA LYS A 28 -8.93 19.70 -9.30
C LYS A 28 -10.15 20.49 -9.77
N ARG A 29 -11.28 19.82 -10.03
CA ARG A 29 -12.54 20.45 -10.45
C ARG A 29 -13.06 21.44 -9.38
N LEU A 30 -12.90 21.08 -8.11
CA LEU A 30 -13.27 21.91 -6.95
C LEU A 30 -12.24 22.98 -6.59
N ASN A 31 -11.13 23.08 -7.33
CA ASN A 31 -10.06 24.06 -7.12
C ASN A 31 -9.46 24.01 -5.69
N LEU A 32 -9.34 22.79 -5.13
CA LEU A 32 -8.80 22.58 -3.79
C LEU A 32 -7.27 22.81 -3.77
N LYS A 33 -6.77 23.26 -2.63
CA LYS A 33 -5.32 23.38 -2.41
C LYS A 33 -4.70 21.97 -2.32
N ASN A 34 -3.73 21.69 -3.18
CA ASN A 34 -2.98 20.43 -3.26
C ASN A 34 -3.83 19.18 -3.58
N PRO A 35 -4.41 19.06 -4.80
CA PRO A 35 -5.17 17.88 -5.23
C PRO A 35 -4.38 16.57 -5.14
N ASP A 36 -3.05 16.63 -5.25
CA ASP A 36 -2.11 15.53 -5.11
C ASP A 36 -2.20 14.83 -3.74
N LYS A 37 -2.55 15.54 -2.67
CA LYS A 37 -2.72 14.92 -1.34
C LYS A 37 -3.84 13.89 -1.30
N TYR A 38 -4.91 14.10 -2.06
CA TYR A 38 -6.03 13.17 -2.12
C TYR A 38 -5.67 11.90 -2.89
N TRP A 39 -4.83 12.02 -3.93
CA TRP A 39 -4.25 10.86 -4.61
C TRP A 39 -3.28 10.09 -3.72
N LEU A 40 -2.32 10.80 -3.13
CA LEU A 40 -1.28 10.21 -2.28
C LEU A 40 -1.87 9.56 -1.03
N GLY A 41 -2.92 10.14 -0.45
CA GLY A 41 -3.64 9.57 0.70
C GLY A 41 -4.25 8.19 0.43
N VAL A 42 -4.50 7.85 -0.84
CA VAL A 42 -5.00 6.52 -1.25
C VAL A 42 -3.85 5.59 -1.64
N ILE A 43 -2.89 6.07 -2.43
CA ILE A 43 -1.81 5.23 -2.96
C ILE A 43 -0.75 4.86 -1.90
N VAL A 44 -0.41 5.77 -0.99
CA VAL A 44 0.63 5.53 0.02
C VAL A 44 0.25 4.38 0.97
N PRO A 45 -0.99 4.30 1.52
CA PRO A 45 -1.43 3.14 2.28
C PRO A 45 -1.32 1.81 1.51
N ALA A 46 -1.67 1.79 0.22
CA ALA A 46 -1.55 0.58 -0.61
C ALA A 46 -0.10 0.10 -0.72
N ALA A 47 0.86 1.01 -0.90
CA ALA A 47 2.29 0.68 -0.94
C ALA A 47 2.77 0.07 0.39
N GLY A 48 2.24 0.54 1.53
CA GLY A 48 2.53 -0.02 2.84
C GLY A 48 2.22 -1.51 2.96
N PHE A 49 1.10 -1.96 2.39
CA PHE A 49 0.76 -3.39 2.36
C PHE A 49 1.78 -4.22 1.57
N ILE A 50 2.26 -3.73 0.44
CA ILE A 50 3.29 -4.43 -0.35
C ILE A 50 4.58 -4.58 0.47
N VAL A 51 5.02 -3.51 1.13
CA VAL A 51 6.22 -3.54 1.99
C VAL A 51 6.05 -4.53 3.14
N ILE A 52 4.88 -4.55 3.80
CA ILE A 52 4.58 -5.49 4.87
C ILE A 52 4.65 -6.93 4.38
N LEU A 53 4.00 -7.23 3.25
CA LEU A 53 3.99 -8.57 2.67
C LEU A 53 5.41 -9.02 2.29
N TYR A 54 6.19 -8.14 1.67
CA TYR A 54 7.59 -8.40 1.33
C TYR A 54 8.46 -8.63 2.57
N TYR A 55 8.30 -7.80 3.60
CA TYR A 55 8.98 -8.02 4.87
C TYR A 55 8.64 -9.39 5.45
N PHE A 56 7.36 -9.77 5.47
CA PHE A 56 6.94 -11.07 5.99
C PHE A 56 7.44 -12.26 5.16
N SER A 57 7.57 -12.12 3.83
CA SER A 57 8.13 -13.18 2.99
C SER A 57 9.62 -13.39 3.25
N GLU A 58 10.38 -12.32 3.48
CA GLU A 58 11.84 -12.37 3.63
C GLU A 58 12.32 -12.40 5.09
N ARG A 59 11.44 -12.18 6.08
CA ARG A 59 11.85 -12.00 7.50
C ARG A 59 12.74 -13.10 8.08
N LYS A 60 12.70 -14.31 7.52
CA LYS A 60 13.47 -15.46 8.00
C LYS A 60 14.92 -15.47 7.48
N SER A 61 15.16 -14.90 6.31
CA SER A 61 16.48 -14.76 5.68
C SER A 61 17.15 -13.43 6.01
N LEU A 62 16.43 -12.48 6.61
CA LEU A 62 17.01 -11.21 7.05
C LEU A 62 18.14 -11.46 8.08
N PRO A 63 19.28 -10.73 7.97
CA PRO A 63 20.36 -10.78 8.94
C PRO A 63 19.82 -10.54 10.35
N LYS A 64 20.04 -11.49 11.25
CA LYS A 64 19.67 -11.36 12.66
C LYS A 64 20.86 -10.80 13.42
N LYS A 65 20.59 -10.05 14.49
CA LYS A 65 21.63 -9.77 15.48
C LYS A 65 22.13 -11.11 16.04
N GLU A 66 23.44 -11.25 16.15
CA GLU A 66 24.04 -12.37 16.87
C GLU A 66 23.51 -12.32 18.30
N THR A 67 22.88 -13.40 18.75
CA THR A 67 22.61 -13.58 20.17
C THR A 67 23.93 -13.91 20.83
N ASP A 68 24.48 -12.95 21.57
CA ASP A 68 25.51 -13.23 22.57
C ASP A 68 24.82 -14.13 23.62
N ASP A 69 24.95 -15.45 23.45
CA ASP A 69 24.55 -16.43 24.45
C ASP A 69 25.47 -16.24 25.67
N SER A 70 24.98 -15.47 26.66
CA SER A 70 25.59 -15.30 27.99
C SER A 70 25.02 -16.30 28.99
#